data_AF-A0A6B3FR14-F1
#
_entry.id   AF-A0A6B3FR14-F1
#
_cell.length_a   1.000
_cell.length_b   1.000
_cell.length_c   1.000
_cell.angle_alpha   90.00
_cell.angle_beta   90.00
_cell.angle_gamma   90.00
#
_symmetry.space_group_name_H-M   'P 1'
#
loop_
_entity.id
_entity.type
_entity.pdbx_description
1 polymer ?
#
loop_
_entity_poly.entity_id
_entity_poly.type
_entity_poly.pdbx_seq_one_letter_code
_entity_poly.pdbx_strand_id
1 'polypeptide(L)'
;VHRIDRDLHLLATLRTLSWEEGRLRLTGHAWIDRVDQPGPLSAVKALALVEEGTGRRLVLPTRNVHCPEATVLAGRKQHNYDWSGFSHLLDPARLRPEGGWRESVWRVGIV
;
A
#
# COMPACT_ATOMS: atom_id res chain seq x y z
N VAL A 1 -9.14 -10.63 -28.27
CA VAL A 1 -9.36 -9.65 -27.18
C VAL A 1 -8.01 -9.34 -26.57
N HIS A 2 -7.54 -8.09 -26.66
CA HIS A 2 -6.28 -7.69 -26.04
C HIS A 2 -6.53 -7.38 -24.57
N ARG A 3 -5.74 -7.97 -23.67
CA ARG A 3 -5.88 -7.86 -22.21
C ARG A 3 -4.87 -6.84 -21.70
N ILE A 4 -5.37 -5.68 -21.25
CA ILE A 4 -4.55 -4.55 -20.80
C ILE A 4 -3.81 -4.86 -19.48
N ASP A 5 -4.31 -5.79 -18.67
CA ASP A 5 -3.77 -6.07 -17.33
C ASP A 5 -2.32 -6.56 -17.32
N ARG A 6 -1.82 -7.15 -18.42
CA ARG A 6 -0.44 -7.61 -18.52
C ARG A 6 0.58 -6.48 -18.68
N ASP A 7 0.12 -5.31 -19.10
CA ASP A 7 0.96 -4.14 -19.36
C ASP A 7 0.87 -3.10 -18.23
N LEU A 8 0.07 -3.38 -17.20
CA LEU A 8 -0.10 -2.51 -16.04
C LEU A 8 0.93 -2.87 -14.96
N HIS A 9 1.81 -1.92 -14.66
CA HIS A 9 2.82 -2.08 -13.62
C HIS A 9 2.43 -1.28 -12.39
N LEU A 10 2.13 -1.98 -11.28
CA LEU A 10 1.96 -1.36 -9.98
C LEU A 10 3.33 -1.05 -9.38
N LEU A 11 3.61 0.22 -9.17
CA LEU A 11 4.74 0.74 -8.43
C LEU A 11 4.24 1.10 -7.03
N ALA A 12 4.85 0.53 -5.99
CA ALA A 12 4.49 0.80 -4.61
C ALA A 12 5.74 0.97 -3.75
N THR A 13 5.76 2.00 -2.91
CA THR A 13 6.87 2.26 -1.99
C THR A 13 6.30 2.55 -0.60
N LEU A 14 6.71 1.76 0.39
CA LEU A 14 6.52 2.08 1.80
C LEU A 14 7.52 3.18 2.18
N ARG A 15 7.03 4.28 2.74
CA ARG A 15 7.85 5.47 3.07
C ARG A 15 8.11 5.56 4.57
N THR A 16 7.10 5.32 5.39
CA THR A 16 7.25 5.31 6.85
C THR A 16 6.51 4.15 7.48
N LEU A 17 7.10 3.68 8.58
CA LEU A 17 6.51 2.74 9.52
C LEU A 17 6.86 3.25 10.93
N SER A 18 5.86 3.65 11.69
CA SER A 18 6.06 4.23 13.02
C SER A 18 4.98 3.78 14.01
N TRP A 19 5.32 3.78 15.29
CA TRP A 19 4.34 3.56 16.35
C TRP A 19 3.54 4.84 16.62
N GLU A 20 2.23 4.72 16.77
CA GLU A 20 1.29 5.77 17.12
C GLU A 20 0.23 5.16 18.03
N GLU A 21 0.20 5.55 19.31
CA GLU A 21 -0.80 5.09 20.30
C GLU A 21 -0.97 3.56 20.37
N GLY A 22 0.15 2.82 20.36
CA GLY A 22 0.14 1.35 20.41
C GLY A 22 -0.27 0.68 19.09
N ARG A 23 -0.35 1.43 18.00
CA ARG A 23 -0.62 0.94 16.65
C ARG A 23 0.52 1.27 15.70
N LEU A 24 0.59 0.56 14.58
CA LEU A 24 1.59 0.79 13.54
C LEU A 24 0.99 1.67 12.45
N ARG A 25 1.50 2.88 12.30
CA ARG A 25 1.21 3.78 11.19
C ARG A 25 2.08 3.38 10.00
N LEU A 26 1.44 2.99 8.89
CA LEU A 26 2.10 2.76 7.61
C LEU A 26 1.71 3.88 6.65
N THR A 27 2.70 4.49 6.01
CA THR A 27 2.46 5.43 4.91
C THR A 27 3.36 5.16 3.73
N GLY A 28 2.90 5.51 2.55
CA GLY A 28 3.64 5.37 1.32
C GLY A 28 2.87 5.91 0.14
N HIS A 29 3.29 5.52 -1.06
CA HIS A 29 2.54 5.79 -2.28
C HIS A 29 2.54 4.56 -3.19
N ALA A 30 1.48 4.43 -3.97
CA ALA A 30 1.36 3.39 -4.96
C ALA A 30 0.52 3.84 -6.16
N TRP A 31 1.03 3.57 -7.37
CA TRP A 31 0.32 3.87 -8.61
C TRP A 31 0.54 2.80 -9.66
N ILE A 32 -0.42 2.68 -10.56
CA ILE A 32 -0.27 1.92 -11.79
C ILE A 32 0.32 2.86 -12.84
N ASP A 33 1.43 2.47 -13.48
CA ASP A 33 2.05 3.29 -14.53
C ASP A 33 0.99 3.65 -15.59
N ARG A 34 1.00 4.92 -15.98
CA ARG A 34 0.07 5.53 -16.96
C ARG A 34 -1.41 5.58 -16.60
N VAL A 35 -1.78 5.34 -15.34
CA VAL A 35 -3.17 5.51 -14.86
C VAL A 35 -3.24 6.68 -13.88
N ASP A 36 -3.90 7.76 -14.29
CA ASP A 36 -3.98 8.98 -13.49
C ASP A 36 -4.73 8.79 -12.17
N GLN A 37 -4.23 9.45 -11.13
CA GLN A 37 -4.82 9.54 -9.80
C GLN A 37 -4.91 10.99 -9.32
N PRO A 38 -5.72 11.84 -9.97
CA PRO A 38 -5.84 13.26 -9.63
C PRO A 38 -6.71 13.51 -8.40
N GLY A 39 -7.41 12.50 -7.86
CA GLY A 39 -8.34 12.67 -6.75
C GLY A 39 -8.40 11.49 -5.78
N PRO A 40 -9.02 11.67 -4.60
CA PRO A 40 -9.08 10.66 -3.55
C PRO A 40 -9.87 9.41 -3.91
N LEU A 41 -10.72 9.46 -4.95
CA LEU A 41 -11.53 8.33 -5.42
C LEU A 41 -10.96 7.67 -6.68
N SER A 42 -9.80 8.11 -7.17
CA SER A 42 -9.25 7.63 -8.44
C SER A 42 -8.79 6.16 -8.40
N ALA A 43 -8.49 5.61 -7.22
CA ALA A 43 -8.09 4.22 -7.07
C ALA A 43 -8.46 3.69 -5.69
N VAL A 44 -8.78 2.40 -5.60
CA VAL A 44 -8.85 1.67 -4.33
C VAL A 44 -7.49 1.05 -4.07
N LYS A 45 -6.99 1.17 -2.83
CA LYS A 45 -5.70 0.59 -2.42
C LYS A 45 -5.88 -0.17 -1.11
N ALA A 46 -5.36 -1.39 -1.04
CA ALA A 46 -5.31 -2.16 0.18
C ALA A 46 -3.86 -2.61 0.50
N LEU A 47 -3.52 -2.65 1.78
CA LEU A 47 -2.32 -3.34 2.24
C LEU A 47 -2.54 -4.84 2.17
N ALA A 48 -1.63 -5.54 1.51
CA ALA A 48 -1.54 -6.99 1.56
C ALA A 48 -0.36 -7.37 2.48
N LEU A 49 -0.68 -8.00 3.60
CA LEU A 49 0.28 -8.55 4.54
C LEU A 49 0.31 -10.07 4.38
N VAL A 50 1.50 -10.65 4.22
CA VAL A 50 1.69 -12.10 4.13
C VAL A 50 2.76 -12.54 5.12
N GLU A 51 2.38 -13.38 6.08
CA GLU A 51 3.31 -13.97 7.05
C GLU A 51 4.23 -14.97 6.33
N GLU A 52 5.53 -14.78 6.50
CA GLU A 52 6.52 -15.75 6.03
C GLU A 52 6.44 -17.03 6.86
N GLY A 53 6.66 -18.18 6.21
CA GLY A 53 6.55 -19.50 6.83
C GLY A 53 5.14 -20.08 6.83
N THR A 54 4.11 -19.34 7.27
CA THR A 54 2.71 -19.85 7.28
C THR A 54 1.91 -19.49 6.04
N GLY A 55 2.26 -18.39 5.36
CA GLY A 55 1.48 -17.85 4.26
C GLY A 55 0.16 -17.19 4.68
N ARG A 56 -0.08 -16.95 5.98
CA ARG A 56 -1.26 -16.25 6.49
C ARG A 56 -1.38 -14.87 5.83
N ARG A 57 -2.57 -14.54 5.33
CA ARG A 57 -2.82 -13.29 4.59
C ARG A 57 -3.77 -12.37 5.34
N LEU A 58 -3.45 -11.08 5.34
CA LEU A 58 -4.37 -10.01 5.75
C LEU A 58 -4.45 -8.98 4.63
N VAL A 59 -5.67 -8.61 4.24
CA VAL A 59 -5.92 -7.53 3.29
C VAL A 59 -6.65 -6.43 4.03
N LEU A 60 -6.06 -5.24 4.09
CA LEU A 60 -6.53 -4.13 4.92
C LEU A 60 -6.73 -2.88 4.07
N PRO A 61 -7.91 -2.26 4.06
CA PRO A 61 -8.15 -1.07 3.24
C PRO A 61 -7.30 0.10 3.73
N THR A 62 -6.82 0.91 2.80
CA THR A 62 -6.06 2.13 3.12
C THR A 62 -6.90 3.38 2.84
N ARG A 63 -6.49 4.51 3.41
CA ARG A 63 -6.99 5.82 2.98
C ARG A 63 -6.07 6.38 1.91
N ASN A 64 -6.61 6.88 0.82
CA ASN A 64 -5.84 7.68 -0.13
C ASN A 64 -5.46 9.02 0.50
N VAL A 65 -4.22 9.44 0.27
CA VAL A 65 -3.63 10.67 0.81
C VAL A 65 -2.99 11.44 -0.33
N HIS A 66 -3.14 12.76 -0.28
CA HIS A 66 -2.45 13.66 -1.21
C HIS A 66 -0.92 13.58 -1.01
N CYS A 67 -0.19 13.23 -2.06
CA CYS A 67 1.25 12.92 -2.13
C CYS A 67 1.80 13.41 -3.50
N PRO A 68 1.84 14.73 -3.73
CA PRO A 68 2.25 15.31 -5.03
C PRO A 68 3.71 14.99 -5.39
N GLU A 69 4.55 14.67 -4.40
CA GLU A 69 5.91 14.21 -4.63
C GLU A 69 5.98 12.91 -5.44
N ALA A 70 4.92 12.09 -5.44
CA ALA A 70 4.86 10.88 -6.27
C ALA A 70 4.86 11.22 -7.77
N THR A 71 4.12 12.26 -8.17
CA THR A 71 4.12 12.76 -9.56
C THR A 71 5.50 13.24 -9.98
N VAL A 72 6.21 13.94 -9.07
CA VAL A 72 7.58 14.39 -9.32
C VAL A 72 8.54 13.20 -9.46
N LEU A 73 8.45 12.22 -8.56
CA LEU A 73 9.31 11.03 -8.55
C LEU A 73 9.08 10.10 -9.74
N ALA A 74 7.87 10.05 -10.29
CA ALA A 74 7.58 9.28 -11.48
C ALA A 74 8.33 9.79 -12.72
N GLY A 75 8.84 11.03 -12.69
CA GLY A 75 9.72 11.59 -13.72
C GLY A 75 9.07 11.83 -15.09
N ARG A 76 7.76 11.58 -15.22
CA ARG A 76 6.99 11.72 -16.46
C ARG A 76 5.97 12.84 -16.32
N LYS A 77 5.97 13.78 -17.27
CA LYS A 77 5.07 14.95 -17.24
C LYS A 77 3.63 14.68 -17.69
N GLN A 78 3.31 13.48 -18.16
CA GLN A 78 2.01 13.18 -18.79
C GLN A 78 0.95 12.64 -17.84
N HIS A 79 1.34 12.18 -16.64
CA HIS A 79 0.41 11.54 -15.71
C HIS A 79 0.45 12.21 -14.35
N ASN A 80 -0.72 12.28 -13.71
CA ASN A 80 -0.89 12.83 -12.38
C ASN A 80 -1.01 11.68 -11.37
N TYR A 81 -0.16 11.67 -10.34
CA TYR A 81 -0.18 10.70 -9.24
C TYR A 81 -0.34 11.37 -7.88
N ASP A 82 -0.90 12.58 -7.83
CA ASP A 82 -0.94 13.41 -6.63
C ASP A 82 -1.80 12.80 -5.52
N TRP A 83 -2.73 11.88 -5.82
CA TRP A 83 -3.49 11.11 -4.82
C TRP A 83 -3.08 9.63 -4.72
N SER A 84 -1.86 9.31 -5.16
CA SER A 84 -1.30 7.95 -5.04
C SER A 84 -0.81 7.59 -3.64
N GLY A 85 -0.75 8.55 -2.72
CA GLY A 85 -0.40 8.32 -1.33
C GLY A 85 -1.41 7.39 -0.64
N PHE A 86 -0.92 6.59 0.31
CA PHE A 86 -1.76 5.76 1.17
C PHE A 86 -1.37 5.90 2.64
N SER A 87 -2.33 5.75 3.53
CA SER A 87 -2.08 5.52 4.96
C SER A 87 -2.98 4.46 5.55
N HIS A 88 -2.43 3.74 6.54
CA HIS A 88 -3.18 2.79 7.36
C HIS A 88 -2.65 2.82 8.80
N LEU A 89 -3.52 2.59 9.77
CA LEU A 89 -3.17 2.40 11.18
C LEU A 89 -3.47 0.96 11.56
N LEU A 90 -2.45 0.11 11.51
CA LEU A 90 -2.55 -1.31 11.79
C LEU A 90 -2.59 -1.55 13.30
N ASP A 91 -3.63 -2.23 13.76
CA ASP A 91 -3.66 -2.85 15.09
C ASP A 91 -2.76 -4.10 15.10
N PRO A 92 -1.67 -4.14 15.88
CA PRO A 92 -0.76 -5.29 15.95
C PRO A 92 -1.48 -6.57 16.39
N ALA A 93 -2.58 -6.49 17.13
CA ALA A 93 -3.34 -7.68 17.54
C ALA A 93 -3.83 -8.49 16.33
N ARG A 94 -3.97 -7.88 15.15
CA ARG A 94 -4.30 -8.59 13.90
C ARG A 94 -3.18 -9.51 13.44
N LEU A 95 -1.92 -9.20 13.76
CA LEU A 95 -0.75 -10.01 13.43
C LEU A 95 -0.61 -11.22 14.36
N ARG A 96 -1.23 -11.19 15.55
CA ARG A 96 -1.16 -12.27 16.52
C ARG A 96 -1.82 -13.55 15.98
N PRO A 97 -1.13 -14.70 15.93
CA PRO A 97 -1.74 -15.98 15.61
C PRO A 97 -2.54 -16.54 16.81
N GLU A 98 -3.34 -17.58 16.57
CA GLU A 98 -4.21 -18.18 17.60
C GLU A 98 -3.44 -18.74 18.81
N GLY A 99 -2.20 -19.20 18.60
CA GLY A 99 -1.32 -19.74 19.65
C GLY A 99 -0.60 -18.69 20.51
N GLY A 100 -0.96 -17.40 20.38
CA GLY A 100 -0.31 -16.31 21.11
C GLY A 100 0.82 -15.64 20.34
N TRP A 101 1.53 -14.73 21.00
CA TRP A 101 2.59 -13.97 20.36
C TRP A 101 3.80 -14.86 20.06
N ARG A 102 4.30 -14.76 18.82
CA ARG A 102 5.57 -15.31 18.38
C ARG A 102 6.25 -14.32 17.46
N GLU A 103 7.56 -14.42 17.37
CA GLU A 103 8.31 -13.73 16.32
C GLU A 103 7.85 -14.22 14.94
N SER A 104 7.61 -13.28 14.04
CA SER A 104 7.18 -13.56 12.67
C SER A 104 7.62 -12.44 11.74
N VAL A 105 7.93 -12.79 10.50
CA VAL A 105 8.25 -11.85 9.44
C VAL A 105 7.02 -11.70 8.55
N TRP A 106 6.66 -10.45 8.23
CA TRP A 106 5.54 -10.15 7.36
C TRP A 106 6.01 -9.36 6.16
N ARG A 107 5.71 -9.88 4.97
CA ARG A 107 5.85 -9.13 3.73
C ARG A 107 4.69 -8.15 3.62
N VAL A 108 5.01 -6.90 3.29
CA VAL A 108 4.04 -5.82 3.08
C VAL A 108 4.01 -5.47 1.60
N GLY A 109 2.83 -5.42 1.01
CA GLY A 109 2.58 -4.95 -0.34
C GLY A 109 1.31 -4.12 -0.46
N ILE A 110 1.08 -3.57 -1.64
CA ILE A 110 -0.19 -2.91 -2.02
C ILE A 110 -0.84 -3.74 -3.11
N VAL A 111 -2.17 -3.82 -3.07
CA VAL A 111 -3.04 -4.39 -4.10
C VAL A 111 -4.20 -3.45 -4.42
#